data_AF-A0A4Z2J2J0-F1
#
_entry.id   AF-A0A4Z2J2J0-F1
#
_cell.length_a   1.000
_cell.length_b   1.000
_cell.length_c   1.000
_cell.angle_alpha   90.00
_cell.angle_beta   90.00
_cell.angle_gamma   90.00
#
_symmetry.space_group_name_H-M   'P 1'
#
loop_
_entity.id
_entity.type
_entity.pdbx_description
1 polymer ?
#
loop_
_entity_poly.entity_id
_entity_poly.type
_entity_poly.pdbx_seq_one_letter_code
_entity_poly.pdbx_strand_id
1 'polypeptide(L)'
;MEALHLAQSWFHGKLSRDEAQRLITQQGLIDGVFLLRDSLSNPKTFVLSLCHMQKIKHFQILPVDDEGELFYSLDDSHTRFSDLIQLVEFYQLNRGVLPFKLKHHCARIAL
;
A
#
# COMPACT_ATOMS: atom_id res chain seq x y z
N MET A 1 9.16 7.57 -16.92
CA MET A 1 9.16 8.18 -15.58
C MET A 1 9.50 7.07 -14.60
N GLU A 2 10.59 7.21 -13.86
CA GLU A 2 11.11 6.15 -12.98
C GLU A 2 10.09 5.81 -11.89
N ALA A 3 9.96 4.52 -11.58
CA ALA A 3 9.10 4.05 -10.51
C ALA A 3 9.69 4.41 -9.14
N LEU A 4 9.56 5.68 -8.72
CA LEU A 4 10.17 6.24 -7.50
C LEU A 4 9.77 5.49 -6.22
N HIS A 5 8.61 4.82 -6.23
CA HIS A 5 8.16 3.97 -5.15
C HIS A 5 9.10 2.78 -4.88
N LEU A 6 9.91 2.35 -5.85
CA LEU A 6 10.88 1.26 -5.68
C LEU A 6 11.97 1.59 -4.64
N ALA A 7 12.26 2.87 -4.43
CA ALA A 7 13.23 3.34 -3.45
C ALA A 7 12.63 3.54 -2.05
N GLN A 8 11.31 3.37 -1.89
CA GLN A 8 10.61 3.65 -0.65
C GLN A 8 10.71 2.48 0.31
N SER A 9 11.07 2.76 1.57
CA SER A 9 11.22 1.74 2.62
C SER A 9 9.93 0.97 2.93
N TRP A 10 8.77 1.55 2.62
CA TRP A 10 7.45 0.93 2.78
C TRP A 10 7.04 0.05 1.59
N PHE A 11 7.81 0.02 0.51
CA PHE A 11 7.52 -0.77 -0.69
C PHE A 11 8.37 -2.03 -0.76
N HIS A 12 7.72 -3.20 -0.81
CA HIS A 12 8.37 -4.51 -0.72
C HIS A 12 8.46 -5.25 -2.05
N GLY A 13 8.01 -4.65 -3.16
CA GLY A 13 8.00 -5.31 -4.48
C GLY A 13 7.20 -6.61 -4.46
N LYS A 14 7.75 -7.67 -5.06
CA LYS A 14 7.15 -9.01 -5.15
C LYS A 14 7.16 -9.74 -3.80
N LEU A 15 6.32 -9.28 -2.88
CA LEU A 15 6.05 -9.91 -1.59
C LEU A 15 4.70 -10.63 -1.64
N SER A 16 4.65 -11.86 -1.14
CA SER A 16 3.39 -12.60 -1.04
C SER A 16 2.47 -12.04 0.05
N ARG A 17 1.20 -12.46 0.02
CA ARG A 17 0.22 -12.11 1.06
C ARG A 17 0.66 -12.62 2.43
N ASP A 18 1.15 -13.84 2.49
CA ASP A 18 1.51 -14.50 3.75
C ASP A 18 2.80 -13.90 4.34
N GLU A 19 3.78 -13.55 3.50
CA GLU A 19 4.96 -12.81 3.95
C GLU A 19 4.59 -11.43 4.46
N ALA A 20 3.68 -10.71 3.79
CA ALA A 20 3.18 -9.43 4.27
C ALA A 20 2.51 -9.56 5.65
N GLN A 21 1.69 -10.61 5.85
CA GLN A 21 1.07 -10.88 7.15
C GLN A 21 2.11 -11.19 8.22
N ARG A 22 3.14 -11.98 7.88
CA ARG A 22 4.25 -12.30 8.80
C ARG A 22 5.00 -11.04 9.20
N LEU A 23 5.38 -10.18 8.26
CA LEU A 23 6.14 -8.95 8.54
C LEU A 23 5.34 -7.99 9.45
N ILE A 24 4.05 -7.80 9.18
CA ILE A 24 3.18 -6.95 10.02
C ILE A 24 2.99 -7.56 11.41
N THR A 25 2.81 -8.89 11.51
CA THR A 25 2.70 -9.59 12.79
C THR A 25 3.98 -9.42 13.62
N GLN A 26 5.16 -9.46 12.99
CA GLN A 26 6.45 -9.23 13.66
C GLN A 26 6.60 -7.82 14.24
N GLN A 27 5.82 -6.84 13.77
CA GLN A 27 5.75 -5.49 14.37
C GLN A 27 4.81 -5.42 15.58
N GLY A 28 4.18 -6.54 15.98
CA GLY A 28 3.27 -6.59 17.13
C GLY A 28 1.81 -6.23 16.81
N LEU A 29 1.40 -6.31 15.54
CA LEU A 29 0.01 -6.04 15.11
C LEU A 29 -0.52 -4.66 15.56
N ILE A 30 0.34 -3.65 15.52
CA ILE A 30 0.00 -2.29 15.94
C ILE A 30 -0.89 -1.63 14.88
N ASP A 31 -1.94 -0.95 15.34
CA ASP A 31 -2.85 -0.20 14.48
C ASP A 31 -2.12 0.84 13.63
N GLY A 32 -2.36 0.82 12.32
CA GLY A 32 -1.70 1.70 11.37
C GLY A 32 -0.35 1.19 10.85
N VAL A 33 0.10 -0.01 11.27
CA VAL A 33 1.24 -0.68 10.65
C VAL A 33 0.88 -1.13 9.24
N PHE A 34 1.69 -0.77 8.25
CA PHE A 34 1.41 -1.08 6.85
C PHE A 34 2.65 -1.40 6.01
N LEU A 35 2.42 -1.94 4.82
CA LEU A 35 3.39 -2.00 3.72
C LEU A 35 2.66 -2.05 2.38
N LEU A 36 3.33 -1.63 1.30
CA LEU A 36 2.88 -1.83 -0.07
C LEU A 36 3.71 -2.91 -0.75
N ARG A 37 3.08 -3.64 -1.67
CA ARG A 37 3.68 -4.72 -2.45
C ARG A 37 3.03 -4.83 -3.82
N ASP A 38 3.69 -5.50 -4.74
CA ASP A 38 3.11 -5.93 -5.99
C ASP A 38 1.95 -6.90 -5.73
N SER A 39 0.92 -6.81 -6.57
CA SER A 39 -0.14 -7.82 -6.61
C SER A 39 0.33 -9.03 -7.43
N LEU A 40 0.53 -10.16 -6.76
CA LEU A 40 0.89 -11.41 -7.45
C LEU A 40 -0.29 -12.03 -8.24
N SER A 41 -1.53 -11.71 -7.86
CA SER A 41 -2.74 -12.24 -8.50
C SER A 41 -3.29 -11.35 -9.61
N ASN A 42 -2.95 -10.05 -9.62
CA ASN A 42 -3.38 -9.11 -10.63
C ASN A 42 -2.16 -8.30 -11.13
N PRO A 43 -1.49 -8.75 -12.21
CA PRO A 43 -0.28 -8.10 -12.72
C PRO A 43 -0.49 -6.61 -12.99
N LYS A 44 0.56 -5.80 -12.76
CA LYS A 44 0.55 -4.32 -12.90
C LYS A 44 -0.32 -3.57 -11.88
N THR A 45 -0.82 -4.24 -10.85
CA THR A 45 -1.52 -3.59 -9.71
C THR A 45 -0.71 -3.75 -8.42
N PHE A 46 -1.06 -2.96 -7.42
CA PHE A 46 -0.39 -3.00 -6.11
C PHE A 46 -1.37 -3.37 -5.00
N VAL A 47 -0.83 -3.69 -3.84
CA VAL A 47 -1.63 -4.02 -2.65
C VAL A 47 -1.09 -3.26 -1.44
N LEU A 48 -1.96 -2.51 -0.77
CA LEU A 48 -1.74 -1.99 0.57
C LEU A 48 -2.15 -3.06 1.59
N SER A 49 -1.21 -3.50 2.43
CA SER A 49 -1.50 -4.37 3.57
C SER A 49 -1.43 -3.54 4.85
N LEU A 50 -2.51 -3.52 5.64
CA LEU A 50 -2.68 -2.64 6.81
C LEU A 50 -3.21 -3.41 8.02
N CYS A 51 -2.60 -3.18 9.18
CA CYS A 51 -3.09 -3.68 10.47
C CYS A 51 -4.07 -2.70 11.13
N HIS A 52 -5.20 -3.22 11.59
CA HIS A 52 -6.12 -2.52 12.47
C HIS A 52 -6.93 -3.51 13.32
N MET A 53 -7.07 -3.24 14.62
CA MET A 53 -7.74 -4.11 15.60
C MET A 53 -7.23 -5.55 15.53
N GLN A 54 -5.91 -5.73 15.52
CA GLN A 54 -5.23 -7.03 15.45
C GLN A 54 -5.56 -7.85 14.19
N LYS A 55 -6.15 -7.22 13.15
CA LYS A 55 -6.47 -7.86 11.87
C LYS A 55 -5.72 -7.18 10.74
N ILE A 56 -5.22 -7.98 9.82
CA ILE A 56 -4.50 -7.51 8.63
C ILE A 56 -5.47 -7.52 7.44
N LYS A 57 -5.73 -6.35 6.86
CA LYS A 57 -6.53 -6.18 5.66
C LYS A 57 -5.64 -5.87 4.47
N HIS A 58 -6.05 -6.34 3.29
CA HIS A 58 -5.34 -6.10 2.04
C HIS A 58 -6.27 -5.37 1.08
N PHE A 59 -5.83 -4.20 0.61
CA PHE A 59 -6.58 -3.34 -0.28
C PHE A 59 -5.87 -3.29 -1.63
N GLN A 60 -6.58 -3.60 -2.72
CA GLN A 60 -6.02 -3.46 -4.05
C GLN A 60 -5.95 -1.98 -4.43
N ILE A 61 -4.78 -1.58 -4.92
CA ILE A 61 -4.56 -0.29 -5.53
C ILE A 61 -4.60 -0.54 -7.04
N LEU A 62 -5.63 -0.01 -7.68
CA LEU A 62 -5.89 -0.22 -9.09
C LEU A 62 -5.42 0.97 -9.93
N PRO A 63 -4.85 0.72 -11.12
CA PRO A 63 -4.61 1.77 -12.09
C PRO A 63 -5.94 2.31 -12.62
N VAL A 64 -6.01 3.62 -12.81
CA VAL A 64 -7.12 4.32 -13.46
C VAL A 64 -6.53 5.10 -14.63
N ASP A 65 -7.01 4.83 -15.83
CA ASP A 65 -6.69 5.62 -17.02
C ASP A 65 -7.68 6.77 -17.12
N ASP A 66 -7.18 8.00 -17.19
CA ASP A 66 -7.97 9.21 -17.41
C ASP A 66 -7.31 10.01 -18.53
N GLU A 67 -7.91 9.95 -19.73
CA GLU A 67 -7.43 10.63 -20.93
C GLU A 67 -5.95 10.33 -21.29
N GLY A 68 -5.49 9.10 -21.02
CA GLY A 68 -4.11 8.67 -21.29
C GLY A 68 -3.11 9.00 -20.18
N GLU A 69 -3.56 9.64 -19.09
CA GLU A 69 -2.79 9.77 -17.86
C GLU A 69 -3.13 8.62 -16.90
N LEU A 70 -2.09 8.05 -16.28
CA LEU A 70 -2.22 6.93 -15.35
C LEU A 70 -2.27 7.42 -13.90
N PHE A 71 -3.34 7.05 -13.20
CA PHE A 71 -3.54 7.29 -11.77
C PHE A 71 -3.66 5.98 -10.99
N TYR A 72 -3.65 6.08 -9.67
CA TYR A 72 -3.86 4.99 -8.74
C TYR A 72 -5.00 5.30 -7.78
N SER A 73 -5.85 4.31 -7.48
CA SER A 73 -6.99 4.46 -6.57
C SER A 73 -7.21 3.23 -5.69
N LEU A 74 -7.77 3.44 -4.49
CA LEU A 74 -8.18 2.43 -3.51
C LEU A 74 -9.71 2.31 -3.38
N ASP A 75 -10.45 3.22 -4.00
CA ASP A 75 -11.87 3.49 -3.75
C ASP A 75 -12.66 3.69 -5.03
N ASP A 76 -12.41 2.80 -6.01
CA ASP A 76 -13.14 2.77 -7.29
C ASP A 76 -13.12 4.13 -8.02
N SER A 77 -11.94 4.73 -8.11
CA SER A 77 -11.65 6.02 -8.76
C SER A 77 -12.20 7.28 -8.07
N HIS A 78 -12.85 7.18 -6.91
CA HIS A 78 -13.34 8.35 -6.17
C HIS A 78 -12.18 9.26 -5.73
N THR A 79 -11.06 8.68 -5.29
CA THR A 79 -9.82 9.38 -4.98
C THR A 79 -8.70 8.84 -5.86
N ARG A 80 -7.98 9.75 -6.53
CA ARG A 80 -6.96 9.43 -7.55
C ARG A 80 -5.63 10.07 -7.19
N PHE A 81 -4.54 9.33 -7.37
CA PHE A 81 -3.17 9.79 -7.09
C PHE A 81 -2.28 9.54 -8.30
N SER A 82 -1.40 10.48 -8.62
CA SER A 82 -0.47 10.34 -9.76
C SER A 82 0.58 9.25 -9.52
N ASP A 83 0.89 8.95 -8.25
CA ASP A 83 1.84 7.92 -7.87
C ASP A 83 1.51 7.34 -6.47
N LEU A 84 2.22 6.27 -6.11
CA LEU A 84 2.05 5.59 -4.82
C LEU A 84 2.56 6.41 -3.63
N ILE A 85 3.46 7.38 -3.84
CA ILE A 85 4.00 8.23 -2.77
C ILE A 85 2.89 9.17 -2.29
N GLN A 86 2.23 9.87 -3.21
CA GLN A 86 1.08 10.73 -2.89
C GLN A 86 -0.06 9.95 -2.25
N LEU A 87 -0.33 8.72 -2.73
CA LEU A 87 -1.32 7.84 -2.11
C LEU A 87 -0.97 7.57 -0.64
N VAL A 88 0.28 7.19 -0.35
CA VAL A 88 0.72 6.92 1.03
C VAL A 88 0.64 8.17 1.89
N GLU A 89 1.14 9.31 1.42
CA GLU A 89 1.10 10.59 2.14
C GLU A 89 -0.34 11.01 2.46
N PHE A 90 -1.24 10.89 1.49
CA PHE A 90 -2.66 11.18 1.71
C PHE A 90 -3.25 10.30 2.80
N TYR A 91 -3.01 8.98 2.75
CA TYR A 91 -3.57 8.05 3.73
C TYR A 91 -2.85 8.03 5.09
N GLN A 92 -1.68 8.67 5.20
CA GLN A 92 -1.06 8.99 6.49
C GLN A 92 -1.80 10.12 7.21
N LEU A 93 -2.29 11.11 6.45
CA LEU A 93 -3.01 12.26 7.00
C LEU A 93 -4.52 12.00 7.16
N ASN A 94 -5.09 11.25 6.21
CA ASN A 94 -6.52 11.04 6.05
C ASN A 94 -6.88 9.55 6.12
N ARG A 95 -8.01 9.23 6.75
CA ARG A 95 -8.46 7.83 6.81
C ARG A 95 -9.04 7.36 5.46
N GLY A 96 -9.82 8.23 4.80
CA GLY A 96 -10.57 7.87 3.58
C GLY A 96 -11.36 6.58 3.77
N VAL A 97 -11.26 5.66 2.79
CA VAL A 97 -11.91 4.34 2.83
C VAL A 97 -11.22 3.32 3.75
N LEU A 98 -10.03 3.60 4.25
CA LEU A 98 -9.28 2.68 5.10
C LEU A 98 -9.94 2.56 6.48
N PRO A 99 -9.76 1.44 7.20
CA PRO A 99 -10.24 1.32 8.57
C PRO A 99 -9.48 2.23 9.55
N PHE A 100 -8.24 2.62 9.22
CA PHE A 100 -7.38 3.44 10.04
C PHE A 100 -6.34 4.16 9.16
N LYS A 101 -5.77 5.27 9.65
CA LYS A 101 -4.71 6.01 8.95
C LYS A 101 -3.41 5.22 8.95
N LEU A 102 -2.60 5.39 7.91
CA LEU A 102 -1.25 4.84 7.87
C LEU A 102 -0.38 5.56 8.90
N LYS A 103 0.36 4.82 9.74
CA LYS A 103 1.22 5.42 10.78
C LYS A 103 2.66 4.96 10.69
N HIS A 104 2.87 3.64 10.75
CA HIS A 104 4.20 3.05 10.80
C HIS A 104 4.32 2.06 9.65
N HIS A 105 5.42 2.08 8.91
CA HIS A 105 5.61 1.12 7.85
C HIS A 105 6.55 0.00 8.28
N CYS A 106 6.30 -1.22 7.82
CA CYS A 106 7.32 -2.26 7.85
C CYS A 106 8.45 -1.83 6.91
N ALA A 107 9.61 -1.46 7.45
CA ALA A 107 10.76 -1.14 6.63
C ALA A 107 11.23 -2.41 5.89
N ARG A 108 11.40 -2.30 4.57
CA ARG A 108 12.08 -3.31 3.78
C ARG A 108 13.53 -3.39 4.27
N ILE A 109 13.91 -4.53 4.82
CA ILE A 109 15.32 -4.81 5.10
C ILE A 109 15.95 -5.15 3.75
N ALA A 110 16.71 -4.22 3.19
CA ALA A 110 17.67 -4.56 2.15
C ALA A 110 18.78 -5.36 2.83
N LEU A 111 18.91 -6.64 2.47
CA LEU A 111 20.11 -7.42 2.77
C LEU A 111 21.24 -6.96 1.85
#